data_AF-A0A523J173-F1
#
_entry.id   AF-A0A523J173-F1
#
_cell.length_a   1.000
_cell.length_b   1.000
_cell.length_c   1.000
_cell.angle_alpha   90.00
_cell.angle_beta   90.00
_cell.angle_gamma   90.00
#
_symmetry.space_group_name_H-M   'P 1'
#
loop_
_entity.id
_entity.type
_entity.pdbx_description
1 polymer ?
#
loop_
_entity_poly.entity_id
_entity_poly.type
_entity_poly.pdbx_seq_one_letter_code
_entity_poly.pdbx_strand_id
1 'polypeptide(L)'
;MQYRKKKQVKKASRSLLDTLKKSKLVLDWRKRQQSRADVQVTIETVLDKELPRTYTPELFKEKCGEVFQHVYDSYYGAGRSVYELAL
;
A
#
# COMPACT_ATOMS: atom_id res chain seq x y z
N MET A 1 -3.51 7.40 25.19
CA MET A 1 -4.43 6.73 24.23
C MET A 1 -3.99 6.73 22.76
N GLN A 2 -2.96 7.47 22.32
CA GLN A 2 -2.59 7.59 20.87
C GLN A 2 -1.61 6.51 20.33
N TYR A 3 -1.01 5.68 21.19
CA TYR A 3 0.06 4.74 20.80
C TYR A 3 -0.45 3.49 20.07
N ARG A 4 -1.66 3.02 20.39
CA ARG A 4 -2.26 1.83 19.76
C ARG A 4 -2.59 2.04 18.28
N LYS A 5 -3.07 3.24 17.92
CA LYS A 5 -3.38 3.62 16.53
C LYS A 5 -2.11 3.57 15.66
N LYS A 6 -0.99 4.13 16.14
CA LYS A 6 0.29 4.12 15.42
C LYS A 6 0.84 2.70 15.19
N LYS A 7 0.70 1.80 16.17
CA LYS A 7 1.11 0.40 16.02
C LYS A 7 0.24 -0.35 15.01
N GLN A 8 -1.08 -0.14 15.02
CA GLN A 8 -1.99 -0.73 14.01
C GLN A 8 -1.69 -0.22 12.61
N VAL A 9 -1.53 1.09 12.43
CA VAL A 9 -1.17 1.67 11.13
C VAL A 9 0.15 1.10 10.64
N LYS A 10 1.19 1.00 11.49
CA LYS A 10 2.46 0.37 11.10
C LYS A 10 2.28 -1.10 10.69
N LYS A 11 1.45 -1.87 11.40
CA LYS A 11 1.16 -3.26 11.06
C LYS A 11 0.43 -3.36 9.72
N ALA A 12 -0.58 -2.53 9.51
CA ALA A 12 -1.34 -2.43 8.26
C ALA A 12 -0.41 -2.15 7.08
N SER A 13 0.42 -1.10 7.18
CA SER A 13 1.37 -0.73 6.13
C SER A 13 2.36 -1.86 5.83
N ARG A 14 2.84 -2.57 6.85
CA ARG A 14 3.79 -3.67 6.67
C ARG A 14 3.14 -4.89 6.03
N SER A 15 1.92 -5.24 6.43
CA SER A 15 1.14 -6.33 5.84
C SER A 15 0.78 -6.03 4.38
N LEU A 16 0.41 -4.78 4.10
CA LEU A 16 0.15 -4.32 2.75
C LEU A 16 1.40 -4.45 1.87
N LEU A 17 2.54 -3.94 2.33
CA LEU A 17 3.79 -4.03 1.60
C LEU A 17 4.23 -5.47 1.34
N ASP A 18 4.11 -6.36 2.32
CA ASP A 18 4.43 -7.78 2.15
C ASP A 18 3.55 -8.43 1.07
N THR A 19 2.24 -8.15 1.11
CA THR A 19 1.26 -8.65 0.14
C THR A 19 1.56 -8.13 -1.27
N LEU A 20 1.85 -6.82 -1.38
CA LEU A 20 2.16 -6.18 -2.64
C LEU A 20 3.47 -6.72 -3.22
N LYS A 21 4.54 -6.81 -2.42
CA LYS A 21 5.85 -7.33 -2.87
C LYS A 21 5.80 -8.79 -3.28
N LYS A 22 5.03 -9.63 -2.58
CA LYS A 22 4.93 -11.06 -2.90
C LYS A 22 4.20 -11.37 -4.19
N SER A 23 3.14 -10.61 -4.51
CA SER A 23 2.20 -11.06 -5.54
C SER A 23 1.75 -10.00 -6.54
N LYS A 24 1.87 -8.70 -6.22
CA LYS A 24 1.29 -7.62 -7.05
C LYS A 24 2.33 -6.72 -7.71
N LEU A 25 3.50 -6.54 -7.10
CA LEU A 25 4.63 -5.76 -7.62
C LEU A 25 5.53 -6.63 -8.52
N VAL A 26 4.91 -7.39 -9.42
CA VAL A 26 5.60 -8.20 -10.43
C VAL A 26 6.17 -7.33 -11.55
N LEU A 27 6.96 -7.91 -12.45
CA LEU A 27 7.51 -7.21 -13.62
C LEU A 27 6.39 -6.50 -14.42
N ASP A 28 6.60 -5.23 -14.77
CA ASP A 28 5.68 -4.40 -15.56
C ASP A 28 4.29 -4.13 -14.95
N TRP A 29 4.09 -4.32 -13.65
CA TRP A 29 2.80 -4.06 -12.99
C TRP A 29 2.27 -2.63 -13.21
N ARG A 30 3.15 -1.62 -13.34
CA ARG A 30 2.78 -0.24 -13.64
C ARG A 30 2.25 -0.04 -15.06
N LYS A 31 2.70 -0.86 -16.01
CA LYS A 31 2.30 -0.75 -17.42
C LYS A 31 0.91 -1.34 -17.66
N ARG A 32 0.55 -2.40 -16.92
CA ARG A 32 -0.73 -3.09 -17.06
C ARG A 32 -1.80 -2.40 -16.23
N GLN A 33 -2.89 -1.97 -16.87
CA GLN A 33 -4.03 -1.34 -16.16
C GLN A 33 -4.67 -2.29 -15.16
N GLN A 34 -4.79 -3.58 -15.51
CA GLN A 34 -5.34 -4.60 -14.60
C GLN A 34 -4.46 -4.78 -13.36
N SER A 35 -3.14 -4.81 -13.51
CA SER A 35 -2.22 -4.91 -12.38
C SER A 35 -2.26 -3.67 -11.47
N ARG A 36 -2.43 -2.46 -12.05
CA ARG A 36 -2.63 -1.23 -11.26
C ARG A 36 -3.95 -1.26 -10.47
N ALA A 37 -5.04 -1.68 -11.12
CA ALA A 37 -6.34 -1.83 -10.46
C ALA A 37 -6.27 -2.86 -9.33
N ASP A 38 -5.62 -4.00 -9.56
CA ASP A 38 -5.38 -5.02 -8.55
C ASP A 38 -4.61 -4.50 -7.34
N VAL A 39 -3.57 -3.69 -7.55
CA VAL A 39 -2.81 -3.06 -6.48
C VAL A 39 -3.70 -2.11 -5.67
N GLN A 40 -4.49 -1.27 -6.35
CA GLN A 40 -5.39 -0.34 -5.69
C GLN A 40 -6.45 -1.07 -4.84
N VAL A 41 -7.11 -2.10 -5.40
CA VAL A 41 -8.08 -2.93 -4.67
C VAL A 41 -7.44 -3.64 -3.48
N THR A 42 -6.21 -4.11 -3.63
CA THR A 42 -5.46 -4.74 -2.53
C THR A 42 -5.17 -3.73 -1.41
N ILE A 43 -4.79 -2.51 -1.76
CA ILE A 43 -4.55 -1.41 -0.81
C ILE A 43 -5.83 -1.12 -0.02
N GLU A 44 -6.95 -0.92 -0.72
CA GLU A 44 -8.25 -0.66 -0.09
C GLU A 44 -8.67 -1.82 0.81
N THR A 45 -8.56 -3.08 0.35
CA THR A 45 -8.95 -4.26 1.13
C THR A 45 -8.13 -4.43 2.42
N VAL A 46 -6.81 -4.23 2.33
CA VAL A 46 -5.93 -4.38 3.50
C VAL A 46 -6.11 -3.23 4.48
N LEU A 47 -6.26 -1.99 3.99
CA LEU A 47 -6.51 -0.83 4.82
C LEU A 47 -7.88 -0.91 5.49
N ASP A 48 -8.93 -1.36 4.80
CA ASP A 48 -10.27 -1.54 5.40
C ASP A 48 -10.25 -2.57 6.52
N LYS A 49 -9.49 -3.66 6.33
CA LYS A 49 -9.34 -4.73 7.33
C LYS A 49 -8.53 -4.30 8.57
N GLU A 50 -7.47 -3.51 8.38
CA GLU A 50 -6.51 -3.21 9.44
C GLU A 50 -6.71 -1.82 10.09
N LEU A 51 -7.38 -0.88 9.40
CA LEU A 51 -7.69 0.43 9.96
C LEU A 51 -8.95 0.36 10.83
N PRO A 52 -8.97 1.03 11.99
CA PRO A 52 -10.17 1.13 12.81
C PRO A 52 -11.27 1.92 12.08
N ARG A 53 -12.54 1.53 12.23
CA ARG A 53 -13.73 2.20 11.66
C ARG A 53 -13.95 3.67 12.09
N THR A 54 -13.01 4.24 12.84
CA THR A 54 -12.99 5.66 13.19
C THR A 54 -12.60 6.56 12.00
N TYR A 55 -12.03 6.00 10.94
CA TYR A 55 -11.76 6.76 9.72
C TYR A 55 -13.05 6.99 8.93
N THR A 56 -13.31 8.23 8.54
CA THR A 56 -14.40 8.55 7.63
C THR A 56 -14.12 7.97 6.25
N PRO A 57 -15.15 7.66 5.45
CA PRO A 57 -14.97 7.12 4.09
C PRO A 57 -14.12 8.02 3.19
N GLU A 58 -14.27 9.34 3.34
CA GLU A 58 -13.51 10.34 2.58
C GLU A 58 -12.01 10.29 2.93
N LEU A 59 -11.68 10.30 4.23
CA LEU A 59 -10.31 10.23 4.71
C LEU A 59 -9.67 8.88 4.36
N PHE A 60 -10.46 7.80 4.42
CA PHE A 60 -10.02 6.47 3.99
C PHE A 60 -9.62 6.46 2.51
N LYS A 61 -10.45 7.03 1.64
CA LYS A 61 -10.21 7.07 0.20
C LYS A 61 -9.01 7.94 -0.17
N GLU A 62 -8.87 9.09 0.48
CA GLU A 62 -7.69 9.95 0.36
C GLU A 62 -6.42 9.19 0.73
N LYS A 63 -6.41 8.53 1.89
CA LYS A 63 -5.24 7.80 2.39
C LYS A 63 -4.91 6.59 1.50
N CYS A 64 -5.90 5.88 0.97
CA CYS A 64 -5.67 4.83 -0.02
C CYS A 64 -4.99 5.38 -1.28
N GLY A 65 -5.40 6.56 -1.75
CA GLY A 65 -4.79 7.25 -2.89
C GLY A 65 -3.34 7.64 -2.63
N GLU A 66 -3.03 8.23 -1.47
CA GLU A 66 -1.66 8.57 -1.07
C GLU A 66 -0.77 7.33 -0.97
N VAL A 67 -1.28 6.24 -0.40
CA VAL A 67 -0.56 4.97 -0.31
C VAL A 67 -0.30 4.38 -1.70
N PHE A 68 -1.29 4.43 -2.59
CA PHE A 68 -1.12 3.99 -3.97
C PHE A 68 -0.06 4.81 -4.70
N GLN A 69 -0.11 6.14 -4.61
CA GLN A 69 0.90 7.03 -5.20
C GLN A 69 2.29 6.71 -4.65
N HIS A 70 2.43 6.58 -3.33
CA HIS A 70 3.70 6.24 -2.72
C HIS A 70 4.23 4.87 -3.21
N VAL A 71 3.37 3.86 -3.33
CA VAL A 71 3.77 2.55 -3.90
C VAL A 71 4.16 2.69 -5.36
N TYR A 72 3.39 3.44 -6.13
CA TYR A 72 3.61 3.68 -7.56
C TYR A 72 4.93 4.40 -7.80
N ASP A 73 5.32 5.38 -6.98
CA ASP A 73 6.60 6.06 -7.11
C ASP A 73 7.75 5.21 -6.56
N SER A 74 7.55 4.59 -5.39
CA SER A 74 8.61 3.92 -4.65
C SER A 74 9.00 2.54 -5.19
N TYR A 75 8.12 1.85 -5.93
CA TYR A 75 8.34 0.46 -6.35
C TYR A 75 8.25 0.28 -7.86
N TYR A 76 9.40 0.18 -8.53
CA TYR A 76 9.52 0.12 -9.99
C TYR A 76 9.22 -1.27 -10.56
N GLY A 77 9.15 -2.28 -9.69
CA GLY A 77 8.98 -3.68 -10.07
C GLY A 77 10.33 -4.40 -10.20
N ALA A 78 10.29 -5.73 -10.28
CA ALA A 78 11.49 -6.58 -10.37
C ALA A 78 12.50 -6.38 -9.22
N GLY A 79 12.02 -6.20 -7.99
CA GLY A 79 12.85 -5.93 -6.81
C GLY A 79 13.27 -4.46 -6.65
N ARG A 80 13.25 -3.67 -7.74
CA ARG A 80 13.71 -2.28 -7.74
C ARG A 80 12.79 -1.37 -6.94
N SER A 81 13.33 -0.74 -5.91
CA SER A 81 12.65 0.28 -5.13
C SER A 81 13.57 1.47 -4.81
N VAL A 82 13.00 2.65 -4.55
CA VAL A 82 13.75 3.84 -4.10
C VAL A 82 14.56 3.59 -2.82
N TYR A 83 14.22 2.52 -2.08
CA TYR A 83 14.90 2.09 -0.86
C TYR A 83 16.10 1.15 -1.11
N GLU A 84 16.30 0.66 -2.34
CA GLU A 84 17.51 -0.11 -2.70
C GLU A 84 18.72 0.79 -2.99
N LEU A 85 18.50 2.06 -3.36
CA LEU A 85 19.57 3.03 -3.62
C LEU A 85 20.22 3.61 -2.35
N ALA A 86 19.75 3.23 -1.16
CA ALA A 86 20.23 3.73 0.13
C ALA A 86 21.17 2.75 0.86
N LEU A 87 21.97 1.97 0.11
CA LEU A 87 22.95 1.04 0.65
C LEU A 87 24.37 1.43 0.26
#